data_AF-A0A2N0XZ16-F1
#
_entry.id   AF-A0A2N0XZ16-F1
#
_cell.length_a   1.000
_cell.length_b   1.000
_cell.length_c   1.000
_cell.angle_alpha   90.00
_cell.angle_beta   90.00
_cell.angle_gamma   90.00
#
_symmetry.space_group_name_H-M   'P 1'
#
loop_
_entity.id
_entity.type
_entity.pdbx_description
1 polymer ?
#
loop_
_entity_poly.entity_id
_entity_poly.type
_entity_poly.pdbx_seq_one_letter_code
_entity_poly.pdbx_strand_id
1 'polypeptide(L)' 'MLTKLFVNAQLTLENFKKDERGVTAIEYAIIAVAMSGIVFAVFGDDNAGLQKAMKAAMGKITTFLTPTP' A
#
# COMPACT_ATOMS: atom_id res chain seq x y z
N MET A 1 7.87 18.86 -46.25
CA MET A 1 6.88 18.73 -45.14
C MET A 1 6.64 17.28 -44.75
N LEU A 2 6.51 16.35 -45.72
CA LEU A 2 6.34 14.91 -45.46
C LEU A 2 7.46 14.26 -44.63
N THR A 3 8.72 14.61 -44.87
CA THR A 3 9.86 14.13 -44.07
C THR A 3 9.80 14.56 -42.60
N LYS A 4 9.36 15.79 -42.32
CA LYS A 4 9.10 16.24 -40.94
C LYS A 4 8.00 15.42 -40.28
N LEU A 5 6.92 15.13 -41.02
CA LEU A 5 5.82 14.30 -40.54
C LEU A 5 6.30 12.87 -40.22
N PHE A 6 7.09 12.27 -41.11
CA PHE A 6 7.67 10.94 -40.94
C PHE A 6 8.58 10.86 -39.70
N VAL A 7 9.48 11.83 -39.54
CA VAL A 7 10.39 11.91 -38.38
C VAL A 7 9.60 12.09 -37.08
N ASN A 8 8.60 12.97 -37.06
CA ASN A 8 7.76 13.17 -35.87
C ASN A 8 6.94 11.93 -35.51
N ALA A 9 6.42 11.21 -36.50
CA ALA A 9 5.72 9.94 -36.28
C ALA A 9 6.64 8.87 -35.69
N GLN A 10 7.87 8.75 -36.21
CA GLN A 10 8.88 7.83 -35.69
C GLN A 10 9.27 8.16 -34.25
N LEU A 11 9.51 9.43 -33.93
CA LEU A 11 9.81 9.89 -32.57
C LEU A 11 8.67 9.62 -31.59
N THR A 12 7.42 9.78 -32.04
CA THR A 12 6.24 9.51 -31.20
C THR A 12 6.13 8.03 -30.87
N LEU A 13 6.36 7.15 -31.84
CA LEU A 13 6.39 5.69 -31.63
C LEU A 13 7.53 5.27 -30.71
N GLU A 14 8.71 5.87 -30.86
CA GLU A 14 9.85 5.60 -29.98
C GLU A 14 9.57 6.03 -28.53
N ASN A 15 8.97 7.21 -28.35
CA ASN A 15 8.55 7.71 -27.04
C ASN A 15 7.44 6.85 -26.42
N PHE A 16 6.47 6.41 -27.22
CA PHE A 16 5.41 5.50 -26.76
C PHE A 16 5.96 4.15 -26.32
N LYS A 17 6.93 3.59 -27.06
CA LYS A 17 7.61 2.34 -26.68
C LYS A 17 8.40 2.47 -25.36
N LYS A 18 8.95 3.66 -25.09
CA LYS A 18 9.68 3.97 -23.85
C LYS A 18 8.77 4.46 -22.72
N ASP A 19 7.46 4.55 -22.94
CA ASP A 19 6.51 5.01 -21.92
C ASP A 19 6.22 3.88 -20.93
N GLU A 20 6.89 3.91 -19.78
CA GLU A 20 6.71 2.95 -18.68
C GLU A 20 5.63 3.39 -17.68
N ARG A 21 4.91 4.50 -17.93
CA ARG A 21 3.89 5.01 -16.99
C ARG A 21 2.75 4.01 -16.77
N GLY A 22 2.43 3.20 -17.78
CA GLY A 22 1.44 2.12 -17.65
C GLY A 22 1.94 0.93 -16.82
N VAL A 23 3.22 0.58 -16.93
CA VAL A 23 3.86 -0.51 -16.18
C VAL A 23 4.04 -0.12 -14.72
N THR A 24 4.47 1.11 -14.47
CA THR A 24 4.57 1.65 -13.10
C THR A 24 3.21 1.72 -12.40
N ALA A 25 2.12 2.02 -13.12
CA ALA A 25 0.77 2.06 -12.53
C ALA A 25 0.32 0.69 -11.98
N ILE A 26 0.56 -0.40 -12.70
CA ILE A 26 0.18 -1.75 -12.23
C ILE A 26 1.07 -2.21 -11.06
N GLU A 27 2.34 -1.82 -11.04
CA GLU A 27 3.24 -2.09 -9.93
C GLU A 27 2.80 -1.38 -8.64
N TYR A 28 2.46 -0.09 -8.72
CA TYR A 28 1.93 0.65 -7.57
C TYR A 28 0.58 0.08 -7.08
N ALA A 29 -0.26 -0.42 -7.99
CA ALA A 29 -1.50 -1.07 -7.61
C ALA A 29 -1.26 -2.35 -6.79
N ILE A 30 -0.28 -3.18 -7.18
CA ILE A 30 0.07 -4.39 -6.43
C ILE A 30 0.70 -4.02 -5.07
N ILE A 31 1.57 -3.01 -5.02
CA ILE A 31 2.14 -2.50 -3.77
C ILE A 31 1.01 -2.04 -2.82
N ALA A 32 0.01 -1.33 -3.32
CA ALA A 32 -1.14 -0.89 -2.53
C ALA A 32 -1.93 -2.07 -1.95
N VAL A 33 -2.12 -3.16 -2.72
CA VAL A 33 -2.75 -4.40 -2.23
C VAL A 33 -1.91 -5.07 -1.14
N ALA A 34 -0.59 -5.13 -1.30
CA ALA A 34 0.29 -5.69 -0.28
C ALA A 34 0.24 -4.87 1.03
N MET A 35 0.31 -3.53 0.91
CA MET A 35 0.21 -2.63 2.05
C MET A 35 -1.13 -2.74 2.77
N SER A 36 -2.24 -2.83 2.03
CA SER A 36 -3.57 -2.97 2.64
C SER A 36 -3.69 -4.29 3.40
N GLY A 37 -3.12 -5.38 2.88
CA GLY A 37 -3.07 -6.67 3.58
C GLY A 37 -2.32 -6.59 4.91
N ILE A 38 -1.17 -5.89 4.95
CA ILE A 38 -0.39 -5.71 6.18
C ILE A 38 -1.17 -4.86 7.19
N VAL A 39 -1.73 -3.73 6.76
CA VAL A 39 -2.53 -2.85 7.62
C VAL A 39 -3.73 -3.62 8.19
N PHE A 40 -4.42 -4.39 7.34
CA PHE A 40 -5.54 -5.22 7.76
C PHE A 40 -5.13 -6.32 8.75
N ALA A 41 -3.96 -6.95 8.58
CA ALA A 41 -3.48 -7.94 9.53
C ALA A 41 -3.18 -7.36 10.93
N VAL A 42 -2.74 -6.10 10.98
CA VAL A 42 -2.42 -5.41 12.24
C VAL A 42 -3.66 -4.83 12.92
N PHE A 43 -4.58 -4.28 12.13
CA PHE A 43 -5.68 -3.42 12.62
C PHE A 43 -7.09 -3.91 12.26
N GLY A 44 -7.24 -4.95 11.43
CA GLY A 44 -8.52 -5.35 10.84
C GLY A 44 -9.42 -6.22 11.72
N ASP A 45 -8.89 -6.77 12.81
CA ASP A 45 -9.66 -7.58 13.76
C ASP A 45 -9.46 -7.07 15.19
N ASP A 46 -10.58 -6.76 15.83
CA ASP A 46 -10.65 -6.25 17.20
C ASP A 46 -10.14 -7.23 18.26
N ASN A 47 -10.05 -8.52 17.91
CA ASN A 47 -9.64 -9.63 18.76
C ASN A 47 -8.27 -10.23 18.39
N ALA A 48 -7.57 -9.65 17.42
CA ALA A 48 -6.26 -10.11 16.98
C ALA A 48 -5.24 -8.96 16.92
N GLY A 49 -4.05 -9.28 16.41
CA GLY A 49 -3.00 -8.31 16.11
C GLY A 49 -2.62 -7.38 17.26
N LEU A 50 -2.43 -6.10 16.92
CA LEU A 50 -1.96 -5.07 17.84
C LEU A 50 -3.01 -4.73 18.90
N GLN A 51 -4.29 -4.65 18.52
CA GLN A 51 -5.35 -4.27 19.43
C GLN A 51 -5.51 -5.25 20.60
N LYS A 52 -5.44 -6.57 20.32
CA LYS A 52 -5.47 -7.58 21.38
C LYS A 52 -4.31 -7.41 22.36
N ALA A 53 -3.10 -7.19 21.85
CA ALA A 53 -1.91 -7.01 22.67
C ALA A 53 -2.04 -5.75 23.57
N MET A 54 -2.54 -4.65 23.01
CA MET A 54 -2.79 -3.41 23.76
C MET A 54 -3.88 -3.59 24.83
N LYS A 55 -5.01 -4.23 24.49
CA LYS A 55 -6.08 -4.54 25.46
C LYS A 55 -5.57 -5.41 26.60
N ALA A 56 -4.75 -6.43 26.29
CA ALA A 56 -4.16 -7.29 27.30
C ALA A 56 -3.19 -6.53 28.22
N ALA A 57 -2.33 -5.68 27.65
CA ALA A 57 -1.41 -4.85 28.43
C ALA A 57 -2.16 -3.87 29.34
N MET A 58 -3.17 -3.18 28.80
CA MET A 58 -4.00 -2.25 29.59
C MET A 58 -4.78 -2.97 30.68
N GLY A 59 -5.32 -4.16 30.39
CA GLY A 59 -6.00 -4.99 31.39
C GLY A 59 -5.09 -5.32 32.58
N LYS A 60 -3.82 -5.66 32.34
CA LYS A 60 -2.84 -5.91 33.41
C LYS A 60 -2.61 -4.66 34.27
N ILE A 61 -2.51 -3.49 33.65
CA ILE A 61 -2.35 -2.22 34.37
C ILE A 61 -3.59 -1.95 35.23
N THR A 62 -4.80 -2.10 34.67
CA THR A 62 -6.05 -1.93 35.42
C THR A 62 -6.11 -2.87 36.61
N THR A 63 -5.82 -4.16 36.43
CA THR A 63 -5.79 -5.14 37.54
C THR A 63 -4.78 -4.77 38.61
N PHE A 64 -3.61 -4.23 38.25
CA PHE A 64 -2.63 -3.77 39.23
C PHE A 64 -3.10 -2.52 39.99
N LEU A 65 -3.78 -1.60 39.31
CA LEU A 65 -4.22 -0.31 39.86
C LEU A 65 -5.53 -0.38 40.64
N THR A 66 -6.41 -1.36 40.36
CA THR A 66 -7.59 -1.64 41.16
C THR A 66 -7.26 -2.79 42.11
N PRO A 67 -6.96 -2.52 43.40
CA PRO A 67 -6.87 -3.59 44.38
C PRO A 67 -8.23 -4.28 44.39
N THR A 68 -8.29 -5.55 44.00
CA THR A 68 -9.43 -6.40 44.34
C THR A 68 -9.61 -6.34 45.86
N PRO A 69 -10.84 -6.16 46.37
CA PRO A 69 -11.10 -6.22 47.80
C PRO A 69 -10.66 -7.56 48.40
#